data_AF-A0A0S8KSC8-F1
#
_entry.id   AF-A0A0S8KSC8-F1
#
_cell.length_a   1.000
_cell.length_b   1.000
_cell.length_c   1.000
_cell.angle_alpha   90.00
_cell.angle_beta   90.00
_cell.angle_gamma   90.00
#
_symmetry.space_group_name_H-M   'P 1'
#
loop_
_entity.id
_entity.type
_entity.pdbx_description
1 polymer ?
#
loop_
_entity_poly.entity_id
_entity_poly.type
_entity_poly.pdbx_seq_one_letter_code
_entity_poly.pdbx_strand_id
1 'polypeptide(L)'
;MAQRAIREFDGKRMLAKYWSQYLAKVPGYPGQMVLVGPETDLDALEEQHPWLTQGTLVVKPDQLFGKRGKHGLVKVAMTYAEARRWIEERINKEATVGQVTDKLTHFLIEPFVPHEGEFYVAIKSDREGDTILFSNHGGVDIEEVWDTVSEIHVGIGDDIDQIDIESRLPEDTAEDKRGLFADLIRGLFNFYRGLGFAFVEINPFVLSDSTVIPLDLVARIDDTAHFEYGGRWGDLTFPAPFGRKLSPEEEYVKEMDEKSGASLKLTILNPQGRVWTLVAGGGASVVYTDTIVDLGYGAELANYGEYSGNPSTDETYEYTKTLLDLMTRQKDPQGRPKYLLIGGGIANFTDVAKTFQGIIMALRDYREKLINTDVRIFVRRGGPNYERGLQMMEELGKDLGVPIEVHGPEMHMTRIVNLALEGEAAGGAS
;
A
#
# COMPACT_ATOMS: atom_id res chain seq x y z
N MET A 1 -2.03 -1.43 -13.27
CA MET A 1 -1.68 -0.26 -12.46
C MET A 1 -1.93 -0.60 -11.00
N ALA A 2 -0.87 -0.71 -10.22
CA ALA A 2 -0.98 -0.75 -8.77
C ALA A 2 -0.51 0.62 -8.25
N GLN A 3 -1.48 1.47 -7.91
CA GLN A 3 -1.20 2.80 -7.39
C GLN A 3 -0.70 2.66 -5.95
N ARG A 4 0.57 2.95 -5.71
CA ARG A 4 1.19 2.89 -4.38
C ARG A 4 1.41 4.29 -3.86
N ALA A 5 0.98 4.53 -2.62
CA ALA A 5 1.29 5.75 -1.91
C ALA A 5 2.79 5.84 -1.59
N ILE A 6 3.34 7.05 -1.71
CA ILE A 6 4.72 7.37 -1.34
C ILE A 6 4.72 8.42 -0.24
N ARG A 7 5.83 8.52 0.50
CA ARG A 7 5.99 9.56 1.52
C ARG A 7 5.95 10.95 0.92
N GLU A 8 5.55 11.92 1.73
CA GLU A 8 5.60 13.33 1.37
C GLU A 8 7.04 13.72 1.00
N PHE A 9 8.02 13.27 1.79
CA PHE A 9 9.44 13.47 1.53
C PHE A 9 9.85 12.99 0.14
N ASP A 10 9.46 11.78 -0.26
CA ASP A 10 9.87 11.21 -1.55
C ASP A 10 9.27 12.01 -2.71
N GLY A 11 8.00 12.40 -2.61
CA GLY A 11 7.34 13.26 -3.58
C GLY A 11 7.99 14.63 -3.71
N LYS A 12 8.24 15.32 -2.59
CA LYS A 12 8.90 16.62 -2.57
C LYS A 12 10.36 16.57 -3.02
N ARG A 13 11.09 15.51 -2.67
CA ARG A 13 12.47 15.27 -3.13
C ARG A 13 12.50 15.14 -4.66
N MET A 14 11.58 14.37 -5.25
CA MET A 14 11.46 14.26 -6.71
C MET A 14 11.08 15.61 -7.33
N LEU A 15 10.13 16.33 -6.72
CA LEU A 15 9.71 17.65 -7.20
C LEU A 15 10.89 18.65 -7.19
N ALA A 16 11.69 18.70 -6.13
CA ALA A 16 12.90 19.53 -6.05
C ALA A 16 13.95 19.13 -7.08
N LYS A 17 14.23 17.82 -7.22
CA LYS A 17 15.21 17.28 -8.17
C LYS A 17 14.87 17.61 -9.61
N TYR A 18 13.59 17.55 -9.97
CA TYR A 18 13.11 17.73 -11.34
C TYR A 18 12.46 19.09 -11.60
N TRP A 19 12.54 20.03 -10.64
CA TRP A 19 11.92 21.35 -10.75
C TRP A 19 12.38 22.10 -11.98
N SER A 20 13.70 22.22 -12.19
CA SER A 20 14.25 22.93 -13.35
C SER A 20 13.94 22.26 -14.69
N GLN A 21 13.62 20.96 -14.69
CA GLN A 21 13.27 20.23 -15.89
C GLN A 21 11.80 20.46 -16.29
N TYR A 22 10.86 20.35 -15.36
CA TYR A 22 9.42 20.43 -15.67
C TYR A 22 8.79 21.77 -15.34
N LEU A 23 9.31 22.50 -14.36
CA LEU A 23 8.79 23.77 -13.85
C LEU A 23 9.77 24.92 -14.10
N ALA A 24 10.51 24.89 -15.21
CA ALA A 24 11.56 25.88 -15.53
C ALA A 24 11.08 27.35 -15.57
N LYS A 25 9.79 27.57 -15.82
CA LYS A 25 9.15 28.90 -15.86
C LYS A 25 8.67 29.39 -14.49
N VAL A 26 8.65 28.51 -13.50
CA VAL A 26 8.24 28.82 -12.12
C VAL A 26 9.47 29.07 -11.27
N PRO A 27 9.51 30.13 -10.45
CA PRO A 27 10.63 30.37 -9.54
C PRO A 27 10.95 29.13 -8.70
N GLY A 28 12.25 28.87 -8.52
CA GLY A 28 12.78 27.59 -8.05
C GLY A 28 12.30 27.20 -6.66
N TYR A 29 11.96 25.92 -6.47
CA TYR A 29 11.72 25.33 -5.15
C TYR A 29 13.04 24.95 -4.48
N PRO A 30 13.40 25.50 -3.29
CA PRO A 30 14.69 25.24 -2.65
C PRO A 30 14.94 23.77 -2.25
N GLY A 31 13.87 22.97 -2.12
CA GLY A 31 13.99 21.55 -1.77
C GLY A 31 14.61 21.30 -0.39
N GLN A 32 14.54 22.27 0.52
CA GLN A 32 15.05 22.14 1.89
C GLN A 32 14.10 21.28 2.72
N MET A 33 14.49 20.02 2.92
CA MET A 33 13.73 19.06 3.71
C MET A 33 14.65 17.99 4.28
N VAL A 34 14.35 17.47 5.47
CA VAL A 34 15.05 16.33 6.09
C VAL A 34 14.03 15.30 6.53
N LEU A 35 14.22 14.05 6.11
CA LEU A 35 13.51 12.91 6.67
C LEU A 35 14.32 12.34 7.84
N VAL A 36 13.74 12.39 9.03
CA VAL A 36 14.25 11.72 10.23
C VAL A 36 13.56 10.36 10.34
N GLY A 37 14.33 9.28 10.37
CA GLY A 37 13.87 7.92 10.61
C GLY A 37 14.57 7.26 11.80
N PRO A 38 14.33 5.96 12.04
CA PRO A 38 14.92 5.21 13.17
C PRO A 38 16.45 5.20 13.21
N GLU A 39 17.10 5.25 12.05
CA GLU A 39 18.56 5.19 11.90
C GLU A 39 19.22 6.58 11.77
N THR A 40 18.44 7.66 11.89
CA THR A 40 18.95 9.02 11.73
C THR A 40 19.69 9.48 12.98
N ASP A 41 20.95 9.88 12.82
CA ASP A 41 21.71 10.58 13.86
C ASP A 41 21.29 12.06 13.94
N LEU A 42 20.47 12.39 14.93
CA LEU A 42 19.98 13.75 15.17
C LEU A 42 21.09 14.75 15.54
N ASP A 43 22.21 14.29 16.09
CA ASP A 43 23.34 15.15 16.45
C ASP A 43 24.10 15.63 15.20
N ALA A 44 24.12 14.79 14.15
CA ALA A 44 24.83 15.10 12.91
C ALA A 44 24.02 16.00 11.94
N LEU A 45 22.71 16.16 12.14
CA LEU A 45 21.85 16.87 11.18
C LEU A 45 22.18 18.35 11.05
N GLU A 46 22.57 19.05 12.12
CA GLU A 46 22.95 20.48 12.04
C GLU A 46 24.17 20.69 11.13
N GLU A 47 25.15 19.78 11.19
CA GLU A 47 26.35 19.82 10.36
C GLU A 47 26.03 19.46 8.91
N GLN A 48 25.19 18.45 8.69
CA GLN A 48 24.78 17.99 7.36
C GLN A 48 23.84 18.98 6.65
N HIS A 49 23.03 19.70 7.42
CA HIS A 49 22.01 20.61 6.92
C HIS A 49 22.06 21.96 7.66
N PRO A 50 23.05 22.83 7.35
CA PRO A 50 23.25 24.10 8.07
C PRO A 50 22.04 25.04 8.06
N TRP A 51 21.11 24.88 7.10
CA TRP A 51 19.88 25.69 7.02
C TRP A 51 18.90 25.43 8.18
N LEU A 52 19.02 24.29 8.88
CA LEU A 52 18.16 23.96 10.03
C LEU A 52 18.24 25.01 11.15
N THR A 53 19.36 25.73 11.26
CA THR A 53 19.58 26.74 12.30
C THR A 53 19.41 28.19 11.82
N GLN A 54 19.11 28.40 10.53
CA GLN A 54 19.04 29.73 9.90
C GLN A 54 17.66 30.40 10.01
N GLY A 55 16.65 29.68 10.49
CA GLY A 55 15.29 30.17 10.60
C GLY A 55 14.44 29.31 11.54
N THR A 56 13.13 29.45 11.41
CA THR A 56 12.18 28.58 12.11
C THR A 56 11.74 27.44 11.19
N LEU A 57 11.26 26.35 11.80
CA LEU A 57 10.99 25.09 11.15
C LEU A 57 9.56 24.64 11.40
N VAL A 58 9.10 23.77 10.51
CA VAL A 58 7.91 22.93 10.67
C VAL A 58 8.38 21.49 10.84
N VAL A 59 7.75 20.77 11.77
CA VAL A 59 7.97 19.33 11.98
C VAL A 59 6.64 18.61 11.99
N LYS A 60 6.57 17.50 11.26
CA LYS A 60 5.37 16.65 11.16
C LYS A 60 5.74 15.19 10.87
N PRO A 61 4.96 14.19 11.28
CA PRO A 61 5.16 12.82 10.85
C PRO A 61 4.91 12.64 9.36
N ASP A 62 5.64 11.69 8.76
CA ASP A 62 5.52 11.31 7.35
C ASP A 62 5.36 9.79 7.20
N GLN A 63 4.14 9.32 7.44
CA GLN A 63 3.76 7.89 7.42
C GLN A 63 2.39 7.65 6.76
N LEU A 64 2.09 8.38 5.68
CA LEU A 64 0.89 8.17 4.87
C LEU A 64 -0.46 8.33 5.59
N PHE A 65 -0.59 9.33 6.46
CA PHE A 65 -1.89 9.71 7.01
C PHE A 65 -2.10 11.22 6.94
N GLY A 66 -3.33 11.62 6.62
CA GLY A 66 -3.73 13.02 6.50
C GLY A 66 -4.13 13.65 7.84
N LYS A 67 -4.60 14.90 7.78
CA LYS A 67 -5.19 15.64 8.92
C LYS A 67 -4.27 15.74 10.15
N ARG A 68 -2.95 15.72 9.92
CA ARG A 68 -1.91 15.81 10.97
C ARG A 68 -2.11 17.01 11.89
N GLY A 69 -2.49 18.17 11.33
CA GLY A 69 -2.80 19.38 12.11
C GLY A 69 -3.96 19.17 13.10
N LYS A 70 -5.06 18.54 12.67
CA LYS A 70 -6.22 18.22 13.53
C LYS A 70 -5.87 17.24 14.67
N HIS A 71 -4.82 16.44 14.50
CA HIS A 71 -4.30 15.52 15.52
C HIS A 71 -3.17 16.11 16.40
N GLY A 72 -2.83 17.39 16.24
CA GLY A 72 -1.72 18.02 16.99
C GLY A 72 -0.34 17.45 16.63
N LEU A 73 -0.24 16.82 15.45
CA LEU A 73 0.96 16.19 14.90
C LEU A 73 1.68 17.09 13.88
N VAL A 74 1.41 18.40 13.91
CA VAL A 74 2.20 19.40 13.18
C VAL A 74 2.62 20.46 14.19
N LYS A 75 3.91 20.77 14.21
CA LYS A 75 4.42 21.93 14.94
C LYS A 75 5.10 22.87 13.98
N VAL A 76 4.84 24.16 14.17
CA VAL A 76 5.26 25.24 13.28
C VAL A 76 6.09 26.26 14.06
N ALA A 77 6.87 27.06 13.34
CA ALA A 77 7.68 28.15 13.87
C ALA A 77 8.63 27.72 15.01
N MET A 78 9.23 26.54 14.91
CA MET A 78 10.15 25.99 15.92
C MET A 78 11.61 26.30 15.59
N THR A 79 12.48 26.46 16.60
CA THR A 79 13.93 26.31 16.41
C THR A 79 14.31 24.84 16.20
N TYR A 80 15.48 24.56 15.62
CA TYR A 80 15.93 23.17 15.47
C TYR A 80 16.05 22.42 16.80
N ALA A 81 16.53 23.07 17.87
CA ALA A 81 16.60 22.45 19.20
C ALA A 81 15.21 22.03 19.72
N GLU A 82 14.19 22.85 19.50
CA GLU A 82 12.81 22.51 19.89
C GLU A 82 12.23 21.41 18.99
N ALA A 83 12.48 21.47 17.68
CA ALA A 83 12.08 20.47 16.71
C ALA A 83 12.66 19.09 17.07
N ARG A 84 13.97 19.04 17.36
CA ARG A 84 14.68 17.84 17.83
C ARG A 84 14.02 17.26 19.08
N ARG A 85 13.84 18.07 20.12
CA ARG A 85 13.19 17.62 21.36
C ARG A 85 11.78 17.07 21.10
N TRP A 86 11.02 17.72 20.22
CA TRP A 86 9.67 17.29 19.88
C TRP A 86 9.63 15.92 19.18
N ILE A 87 10.62 15.65 18.32
CA ILE A 87 10.83 14.35 17.67
C ILE A 87 11.25 13.30 18.70
N GLU A 88 12.26 13.57 19.54
CA GLU A 88 12.74 12.64 20.58
C GLU A 88 11.61 12.22 21.54
N GLU A 89 10.71 13.15 21.85
CA GLU A 89 9.52 12.88 22.67
C GLU A 89 8.48 11.98 22.00
N ARG A 90 8.54 11.75 20.68
CA ARG A 90 7.46 11.07 19.91
C ARG A 90 7.94 9.90 19.09
N ILE A 91 9.19 9.88 18.67
CA ILE A 91 9.75 8.79 17.88
C ILE A 91 9.63 7.48 18.66
N ASN A 92 9.19 6.44 17.95
CA ASN A 92 8.84 5.11 18.46
C ASN A 92 7.69 5.05 19.48
N LYS A 93 6.96 6.15 19.71
CA LYS A 93 5.76 6.17 20.56
C LYS A 93 4.49 6.02 19.73
N GLU A 94 3.47 5.43 20.34
CA GLU A 94 2.17 5.23 19.70
C GLU A 94 1.42 6.56 19.57
N ALA A 95 0.72 6.71 18.44
CA ALA A 95 -0.21 7.79 18.17
C ALA A 95 -1.48 7.19 17.53
N THR A 96 -2.63 7.73 17.91
CA THR A 96 -3.92 7.34 17.37
C THR A 96 -4.43 8.40 16.39
N VAL A 97 -4.70 7.97 15.16
CA VAL A 97 -5.25 8.79 14.08
C VAL A 97 -6.55 8.13 13.63
N GLY A 98 -7.68 8.78 13.91
CA GLY A 98 -9.01 8.18 13.72
C GLY A 98 -9.19 6.94 14.60
N GLN A 99 -9.41 5.78 13.98
CA GLN A 99 -9.56 4.48 14.66
C GLN A 99 -8.26 3.64 14.66
N VAL A 100 -7.17 4.19 14.13
CA VAL A 100 -5.93 3.46 13.88
C VAL A 100 -4.85 3.95 14.84
N THR A 101 -4.18 3.03 15.52
CA THR A 101 -3.05 3.31 16.42
C THR A 101 -1.78 2.67 15.88
N ASP A 102 -0.71 3.45 15.76
CA ASP A 102 0.61 2.94 15.38
C ASP A 102 1.73 3.84 15.92
N LYS A 103 2.97 3.38 15.82
CA LYS A 103 4.17 4.12 16.23
C LYS A 103 4.55 5.19 15.20
N LEU A 104 4.88 6.37 15.70
CA LEU A 104 5.53 7.40 14.92
C LEU A 104 7.01 7.07 14.76
N THR A 105 7.46 6.81 13.54
CA THR A 105 8.84 6.37 13.24
C THR A 105 9.57 7.32 12.30
N HIS A 106 8.83 8.09 11.50
CA HIS A 106 9.40 8.97 10.48
C HIS A 106 8.82 10.38 10.61
N PHE A 107 9.68 11.38 10.58
CA PHE A 107 9.34 12.79 10.70
C PHE A 107 9.99 13.59 9.57
N LEU A 108 9.25 14.55 9.04
CA LEU A 108 9.71 15.50 8.04
C LEU A 108 9.94 16.86 8.71
N ILE A 109 11.15 17.39 8.52
CA ILE A 109 11.54 18.75 8.94
C ILE A 109 11.67 19.62 7.70
N GLU A 110 11.02 20.78 7.70
CA GLU A 110 11.04 21.76 6.61
C GLU A 110 11.15 23.19 7.17
N PRO A 111 11.64 24.17 6.40
CA PRO A 111 11.56 25.57 6.78
C PRO A 111 10.11 26.02 7.01
N PHE A 112 9.89 26.81 8.05
CA PHE A 112 8.64 27.53 8.23
C PHE A 112 8.61 28.73 7.29
N VAL A 113 7.51 28.86 6.55
CA VAL A 113 7.26 29.96 5.62
C VAL A 113 6.13 30.80 6.18
N PRO A 114 6.36 32.05 6.63
CA PRO A 114 5.28 32.97 6.93
C PRO A 114 4.47 33.27 5.66
N HIS A 115 3.14 33.14 5.71
CA HIS A 115 2.26 33.34 4.57
C HIS A 115 0.87 33.79 5.01
N GLU A 116 0.14 34.44 4.10
CA GLU A 116 -1.25 34.89 4.33
C GLU A 116 -2.26 34.17 3.42
N GLY A 117 -1.81 33.46 2.38
CA GLY A 117 -2.67 32.77 1.42
C GLY A 117 -2.18 31.36 1.10
N GLU A 118 -3.11 30.41 1.08
CA GLU A 118 -2.91 28.99 0.79
C GLU A 118 -3.66 28.62 -0.48
N PHE A 119 -3.03 27.85 -1.35
CA PHE A 119 -3.58 27.42 -2.64
C PHE A 119 -3.61 25.90 -2.71
N TYR A 120 -4.47 25.37 -3.58
CA TYR A 120 -4.68 23.95 -3.78
C TYR A 120 -4.42 23.55 -5.23
N VAL A 121 -3.69 22.45 -5.42
CA VAL A 121 -3.62 21.78 -6.73
C VAL A 121 -3.59 20.27 -6.54
N ALA A 122 -4.34 19.55 -7.37
CA ALA A 122 -4.25 18.11 -7.48
C ALA A 122 -4.34 17.64 -8.92
N ILE A 123 -3.74 16.50 -9.21
CA ILE A 123 -3.79 15.80 -10.50
C ILE A 123 -4.12 14.34 -10.21
N LYS A 124 -5.17 13.82 -10.81
CA LYS A 124 -5.60 12.43 -10.66
C LYS A 124 -5.78 11.77 -12.03
N SER A 125 -5.41 10.50 -12.11
CA SER A 125 -5.67 9.68 -13.29
C SER A 125 -7.10 9.18 -13.29
N ASP A 126 -7.77 9.32 -14.43
CA ASP A 126 -9.08 8.78 -14.74
C ASP A 126 -8.99 7.88 -15.99
N ARG A 127 -10.09 7.20 -16.34
CA ARG A 127 -10.11 6.27 -17.49
C ARG A 127 -9.84 6.96 -18.82
N GLU A 128 -10.29 8.20 -18.97
CA GLU A 128 -10.29 8.96 -20.23
C GLU A 128 -9.20 10.05 -20.29
N GLY A 129 -8.26 10.03 -19.32
CA GLY A 129 -7.19 11.02 -19.23
C GLY A 129 -6.84 11.34 -17.78
N ASP A 130 -6.46 12.58 -17.53
CA ASP A 130 -6.08 13.07 -16.22
C ASP A 130 -6.84 14.35 -15.89
N THR A 131 -7.35 14.43 -14.67
CA THR A 131 -8.10 15.59 -14.18
C THR A 131 -7.21 16.43 -13.27
N ILE A 132 -7.04 17.70 -13.59
CA ILE A 132 -6.35 18.69 -12.77
C ILE A 132 -7.40 19.50 -12.01
N LEU A 133 -7.22 19.61 -10.70
CA LEU A 133 -8.04 20.39 -9.79
C LEU A 133 -7.22 21.56 -9.24
N PHE A 134 -7.78 22.76 -9.23
CA PHE A 134 -7.09 23.95 -8.70
C PHE A 134 -8.04 24.89 -7.95
N SER A 135 -7.60 25.43 -6.80
CA SER A 135 -8.35 26.43 -6.03
C SER A 135 -7.43 27.49 -5.41
N ASN A 136 -7.95 28.72 -5.30
CA ASN A 136 -7.31 29.82 -4.56
C ASN A 136 -7.49 29.72 -3.03
N HIS A 137 -8.27 28.75 -2.56
CA HIS A 137 -8.62 28.54 -1.15
C HIS A 137 -8.14 27.16 -0.69
N GLY A 138 -6.82 26.98 -0.61
CA GLY A 138 -6.21 25.76 -0.10
C GLY A 138 -6.28 25.64 1.43
N GLY A 139 -5.71 24.56 1.94
CA GLY A 139 -5.53 24.34 3.37
C GLY A 139 -6.42 23.26 3.97
N VAL A 140 -6.59 23.37 5.28
CA VAL A 140 -7.23 22.37 6.14
C VAL A 140 -8.74 22.21 5.90
N ASP A 141 -9.36 23.21 5.28
CA ASP A 141 -10.81 23.31 5.09
C ASP A 141 -11.18 23.41 3.58
N ILE A 142 -10.32 22.90 2.69
CA ILE A 142 -10.59 22.84 1.24
C ILE A 142 -11.93 22.13 0.92
N GLU A 143 -12.32 21.14 1.74
CA GLU A 143 -13.57 20.41 1.54
C GLU A 143 -14.83 21.28 1.76
N GLU A 144 -14.71 22.40 2.49
CA GLU A 144 -15.82 23.34 2.74
C GLU A 144 -16.01 24.33 1.57
N VAL A 145 -15.02 24.47 0.70
CA VAL A 145 -14.98 25.40 -0.44
C VAL A 145 -14.85 24.67 -1.78
N TRP A 146 -15.29 23.41 -1.83
CA TRP A 146 -15.15 22.57 -3.03
C TRP A 146 -15.80 23.18 -4.28
N ASP A 147 -16.87 23.97 -4.11
CA ASP A 147 -17.55 24.68 -5.19
C ASP A 147 -16.67 25.75 -5.88
N THR A 148 -15.56 26.16 -5.27
CA THR A 148 -14.59 27.10 -5.87
C THR A 148 -13.46 26.40 -6.63
N VAL A 149 -13.43 25.06 -6.62
CA VAL A 149 -12.38 24.28 -7.28
C VAL A 149 -12.63 24.25 -8.78
N SER A 150 -11.68 24.78 -9.55
CA SER A 150 -11.66 24.63 -11.00
C SER A 150 -11.18 23.24 -11.41
N GLU A 151 -11.76 22.71 -12.49
CA GLU A 151 -11.44 21.40 -13.05
C GLU A 151 -10.96 21.55 -14.51
N ILE A 152 -9.81 20.95 -14.82
CA ILE A 152 -9.21 20.97 -16.16
C ILE A 152 -8.90 19.52 -16.55
N HIS A 153 -9.66 18.99 -17.49
CA HIS A 153 -9.41 17.65 -18.05
C HIS A 153 -8.36 17.70 -19.16
N VAL A 154 -7.38 16.79 -19.10
CA VAL A 154 -6.40 16.52 -20.16
C VAL A 154 -6.66 15.12 -20.70
N GLY A 155 -7.10 15.01 -21.95
CA GLY A 155 -7.44 13.73 -22.57
C GLY A 155 -6.21 12.86 -22.86
N ILE A 156 -6.45 11.57 -23.08
CA ILE A 156 -5.39 10.63 -23.51
C ILE A 156 -4.82 11.09 -24.85
N GLY A 157 -3.52 11.38 -24.87
CA GLY A 157 -2.80 11.83 -26.06
C GLY A 157 -2.86 13.34 -26.29
N ASP A 158 -3.63 14.07 -25.49
CA ASP A 158 -3.63 15.53 -25.55
C ASP A 158 -2.33 16.12 -25.00
N ASP A 159 -1.98 17.27 -25.56
CA ASP A 159 -0.87 18.11 -25.14
C ASP A 159 -1.40 19.24 -24.27
N ILE A 160 -0.93 19.31 -23.01
CA ILE A 160 -1.37 20.33 -22.05
C ILE A 160 -1.01 21.74 -22.51
N ASP A 161 0.01 21.90 -23.35
CA ASP A 161 0.40 23.20 -23.88
C ASP A 161 -0.65 23.78 -24.85
N GLN A 162 -1.56 22.96 -25.37
CA GLN A 162 -2.69 23.39 -26.20
C GLN A 162 -3.93 23.77 -25.40
N ILE A 163 -3.93 23.53 -24.08
CA ILE A 163 -5.03 23.88 -23.19
C ILE A 163 -4.81 25.29 -22.65
N ASP A 164 -5.83 26.12 -22.84
CA ASP A 164 -5.90 27.43 -22.20
C ASP A 164 -6.24 27.27 -20.71
N ILE A 165 -5.20 27.07 -19.91
CA ILE A 165 -5.31 26.95 -18.45
C ILE A 165 -5.68 28.29 -17.83
N GLU A 166 -5.18 29.40 -18.37
CA GLU A 166 -5.42 30.72 -17.79
C GLU A 166 -6.91 31.04 -17.78
N SER A 167 -7.69 30.73 -18.81
CA SER A 167 -9.14 30.96 -18.79
C SER A 167 -9.94 30.00 -17.90
N ARG A 168 -9.33 28.93 -17.41
CA ARG A 168 -9.99 27.90 -16.57
C ARG A 168 -9.69 28.04 -15.09
N LEU A 169 -8.74 28.90 -14.70
CA LEU A 169 -8.50 29.22 -13.29
C LEU A 169 -9.74 29.89 -12.66
N PRO A 170 -9.98 29.73 -11.34
CA PRO A 170 -11.13 30.33 -10.66
C PRO A 170 -11.24 31.84 -10.91
N GLU A 171 -12.46 32.37 -10.89
CA GLU A 171 -12.75 33.77 -11.21
C GLU A 171 -12.04 34.75 -10.26
N ASP A 172 -11.81 34.35 -9.02
CA ASP A 172 -11.14 35.13 -7.99
C ASP A 172 -9.59 35.01 -8.03
N THR A 173 -9.02 34.30 -9.01
CA THR A 173 -7.57 34.28 -9.20
C THR A 173 -7.08 35.65 -9.65
N ALA A 174 -6.20 36.26 -8.85
CA ALA A 174 -5.59 37.54 -9.15
C ALA A 174 -4.87 37.55 -10.51
N GLU A 175 -5.08 38.61 -11.29
CA GLU A 175 -4.61 38.71 -12.68
C GLU A 175 -3.08 38.56 -12.82
N ASP A 176 -2.33 39.13 -11.87
CA ASP A 176 -0.86 39.04 -11.81
C ASP A 176 -0.33 37.64 -11.48
N LYS A 177 -1.19 36.73 -10.99
CA LYS A 177 -0.85 35.35 -10.66
C LYS A 177 -1.30 34.33 -11.70
N ARG A 178 -2.21 34.68 -12.62
CA ARG A 178 -2.78 33.74 -13.60
C ARG A 178 -1.70 33.05 -14.43
N GLY A 179 -0.76 33.81 -15.00
CA GLY A 179 0.35 33.26 -15.78
C GLY A 179 1.25 32.32 -14.98
N LEU A 180 1.59 32.70 -13.73
CA LEU A 180 2.39 31.87 -12.83
C LEU A 180 1.69 30.54 -12.52
N PHE A 181 0.39 30.57 -12.21
CA PHE A 181 -0.39 29.37 -11.90
C PHE A 181 -0.59 28.49 -13.13
N ALA A 182 -0.78 29.07 -14.31
CA ALA A 182 -0.86 28.31 -15.54
C ALA A 182 0.47 27.60 -15.84
N ASP A 183 1.61 28.26 -15.68
CA ASP A 183 2.93 27.63 -15.83
C ASP A 183 3.20 26.57 -14.75
N LEU A 184 2.77 26.79 -13.51
CA LEU A 184 2.83 25.81 -12.42
C LEU A 184 2.03 24.55 -12.77
N ILE A 185 0.78 24.70 -13.20
CA ILE A 185 -0.10 23.58 -13.57
C ILE A 185 0.50 22.78 -14.73
N ARG A 186 0.97 23.45 -15.79
CA ARG A 186 1.64 22.78 -16.92
C ARG A 186 2.86 21.99 -16.47
N GLY A 187 3.70 22.62 -15.65
CA GLY A 187 4.92 21.98 -15.15
C GLY A 187 4.63 20.80 -14.23
N LEU A 188 3.67 20.93 -13.31
CA LEU A 188 3.25 19.84 -12.42
C LEU A 188 2.65 18.66 -13.20
N PHE A 189 1.85 18.93 -14.23
CA PHE A 189 1.30 17.88 -15.09
C PHE A 189 2.40 17.12 -15.86
N ASN A 190 3.36 17.85 -16.43
CA ASN A 190 4.49 17.23 -17.12
C ASN A 190 5.40 16.44 -16.15
N PHE A 191 5.59 16.94 -14.93
CA PHE A 191 6.26 16.21 -13.84
C PHE A 191 5.50 14.94 -13.46
N TYR A 192 4.19 15.05 -13.25
CA TYR A 192 3.28 13.94 -12.92
C TYR A 192 3.36 12.83 -13.97
N ARG A 193 3.21 13.16 -15.26
CA ARG A 193 3.32 12.19 -16.36
C ARG A 193 4.75 11.65 -16.51
N GLY A 194 5.75 12.53 -16.44
CA GLY A 194 7.15 12.20 -16.66
C GLY A 194 7.78 11.28 -15.61
N LEU A 195 7.09 11.07 -14.48
CA LEU A 195 7.51 10.18 -13.40
C LEU A 195 6.49 9.06 -13.12
N GLY A 196 5.45 8.89 -13.93
CA GLY A 196 4.47 7.81 -13.75
C GLY A 196 3.63 7.93 -12.47
N PHE A 197 3.33 9.16 -12.04
CA PHE A 197 2.35 9.37 -10.98
C PHE A 197 0.94 9.02 -11.47
N ALA A 198 0.11 8.54 -10.55
CA ALA A 198 -1.32 8.32 -10.76
C ALA A 198 -2.19 9.27 -9.90
N PHE A 199 -1.58 9.88 -8.88
CA PHE A 199 -2.17 10.92 -8.06
C PHE A 199 -1.08 11.83 -7.50
N VAL A 200 -1.25 13.14 -7.56
CA VAL A 200 -0.46 14.13 -6.82
C VAL A 200 -1.42 15.19 -6.30
N GLU A 201 -1.34 15.50 -5.02
CA GLU A 201 -2.07 16.58 -4.39
C GLU A 201 -1.08 17.41 -3.56
N ILE A 202 -1.12 18.72 -3.73
CA ILE A 202 -0.33 19.69 -2.97
C ILE A 202 -1.33 20.58 -2.25
N ASN A 203 -1.53 20.33 -0.96
CA ASN A 203 -2.53 21.02 -0.15
C ASN A 203 -2.05 21.35 1.28
N PRO A 204 -1.59 22.58 1.55
CA PRO A 204 -1.52 23.72 0.64
C PRO A 204 -0.16 23.85 -0.05
N PHE A 205 -0.11 24.66 -1.10
CA PHE A 205 1.10 25.40 -1.46
C PHE A 205 0.92 26.89 -1.19
N VAL A 206 2.03 27.60 -1.01
CA VAL A 206 2.04 29.03 -0.73
C VAL A 206 2.95 29.77 -1.70
N LEU A 207 2.73 31.09 -1.82
CA LEU A 207 3.61 32.00 -2.55
C LEU A 207 4.38 32.85 -1.56
N SER A 208 5.71 32.72 -1.53
CA SER A 208 6.61 33.55 -0.71
C SER A 208 7.62 34.22 -1.63
N ASP A 209 7.63 35.55 -1.72
CA ASP A 209 8.49 36.31 -2.64
C ASP A 209 8.49 35.75 -4.08
N SER A 210 7.29 35.46 -4.59
CA SER A 210 7.03 34.82 -5.90
C SER A 210 7.52 33.37 -6.04
N THR A 211 8.06 32.77 -4.99
CA THR A 211 8.45 31.35 -4.95
C THR A 211 7.26 30.49 -4.55
N VAL A 212 6.99 29.46 -5.35
CA VAL A 212 5.98 28.44 -5.04
C VAL A 212 6.59 27.45 -4.05
N ILE A 213 5.98 27.32 -2.87
CA ILE A 213 6.45 26.39 -1.83
C ILE A 213 5.33 25.40 -1.49
N PRO A 214 5.48 24.11 -1.83
CA PRO A 214 4.53 23.08 -1.42
C PRO A 214 4.69 22.82 0.08
N LEU A 215 3.67 23.16 0.89
CA LEU A 215 3.70 22.91 2.33
C LEU A 215 3.25 21.50 2.68
N ASP A 216 2.41 20.89 1.85
CA ASP A 216 2.04 19.47 1.94
C ASP A 216 2.11 18.82 0.56
N LEU A 217 2.35 17.51 0.51
CA LEU A 217 2.25 16.71 -0.71
C LEU A 217 1.78 15.29 -0.38
N VAL A 218 0.70 14.88 -1.03
CA VAL A 218 0.21 13.48 -1.05
C VAL A 218 0.35 12.96 -2.46
N ALA A 219 0.97 11.79 -2.65
CA ALA A 219 1.13 11.25 -3.98
C ALA A 219 1.05 9.72 -4.05
N ARG A 220 0.65 9.23 -5.22
CA ARG A 220 0.67 7.82 -5.59
C ARG A 220 1.33 7.64 -6.95
N ILE A 221 2.14 6.59 -7.07
CA ILE A 221 2.84 6.20 -8.29
C ILE A 221 2.32 4.84 -8.75
N ASP A 222 2.28 4.60 -10.07
CA ASP A 222 2.08 3.25 -10.59
C ASP A 222 3.38 2.45 -10.47
N ASP A 223 3.45 1.57 -9.46
CA ASP A 223 4.66 0.77 -9.20
C ASP A 223 4.99 -0.18 -10.37
N THR A 224 4.01 -0.53 -11.20
CA THR A 224 4.21 -1.38 -12.38
C THR A 224 5.02 -0.69 -13.48
N ALA A 225 5.14 0.65 -13.43
CA ALA A 225 5.95 1.43 -14.35
C ALA A 225 7.43 1.55 -13.91
N HIS A 226 7.86 0.77 -12.90
CA HIS A 226 9.24 0.81 -12.39
C HIS A 226 10.28 0.53 -13.48
N PHE A 227 9.99 -0.35 -14.43
CA PHE A 227 10.91 -0.66 -15.53
C PHE A 227 11.18 0.56 -16.44
N GLU A 228 10.24 1.51 -16.50
CA GLU A 228 10.33 2.71 -17.33
C GLU A 228 10.87 3.92 -16.54
N TYR A 229 10.38 4.11 -15.31
CA TYR A 229 10.65 5.31 -14.52
C TYR A 229 11.54 5.08 -13.29
N GLY A 230 11.89 3.83 -12.95
CA GLY A 230 12.64 3.49 -11.72
C GLY A 230 13.96 4.25 -11.58
N GLY A 231 14.69 4.44 -12.70
CA GLY A 231 15.91 5.25 -12.71
C GLY A 231 15.69 6.74 -12.37
N ARG A 232 14.47 7.26 -12.57
CA ARG A 232 14.09 8.63 -12.18
C ARG A 232 13.66 8.71 -10.72
N TRP A 233 12.97 7.69 -10.23
CA TRP A 233 12.51 7.60 -8.85
C TRP A 233 13.66 7.54 -7.83
N GLY A 234 14.77 6.90 -8.20
CA GLY A 234 15.88 6.63 -7.29
C GLY A 234 15.52 5.54 -6.28
N ASP A 235 16.04 5.63 -5.06
CA ASP A 235 15.74 4.70 -3.97
C ASP A 235 14.37 5.01 -3.36
N LEU A 236 13.31 4.75 -4.13
CA LEU A 236 11.93 4.92 -3.72
C LEU A 236 11.45 3.70 -2.94
N THR A 237 10.80 3.94 -1.80
CA THR A 237 10.16 2.87 -1.01
C THR A 237 8.65 3.07 -1.00
N PHE A 238 7.91 1.97 -0.95
CA PHE A 238 6.44 1.98 -0.82
C PHE A 238 6.05 1.52 0.59
N PRO A 239 5.93 2.45 1.55
CA PRO A 239 5.58 2.09 2.92
C PRO A 239 4.16 1.54 3.01
N ALA A 240 3.94 0.71 4.01
CA ALA A 240 2.59 0.30 4.38
C ALA A 240 1.79 1.51 4.93
N PRO A 241 0.45 1.49 4.82
CA PRO A 241 -0.39 2.49 5.46
C PRO A 241 -0.17 2.53 6.98
N PHE A 242 -0.27 3.71 7.59
CA PHE A 242 -0.22 3.86 9.05
C PHE A 242 -1.19 2.88 9.74
N GLY A 243 -0.74 2.19 10.79
CA GLY A 243 -1.52 1.14 11.44
C GLY A 243 -1.25 -0.27 10.96
N ARG A 244 -0.60 -0.42 9.80
CA ARG A 244 -0.27 -1.71 9.24
C ARG A 244 1.23 -1.89 9.24
N LYS A 245 1.72 -2.78 10.10
CA LYS A 245 3.07 -3.31 10.02
C LYS A 245 3.01 -4.62 9.25
N LEU A 246 3.86 -4.73 8.23
CA LEU A 246 4.09 -6.03 7.64
C LEU A 246 4.78 -6.90 8.68
N SER A 247 4.30 -8.12 8.88
CA SER A 247 5.04 -9.12 9.61
C SER A 247 6.27 -9.55 8.80
N PRO A 248 7.32 -10.13 9.42
CA PRO A 248 8.46 -10.67 8.68
C PRO A 248 8.06 -11.65 7.56
N GLU A 249 6.94 -12.36 7.75
CA GLU A 249 6.38 -13.29 6.77
C GLU A 249 5.66 -12.58 5.62
N GLU A 250 4.92 -11.48 5.91
CA GLU A 250 4.34 -10.64 4.85
C GLU A 250 5.45 -9.96 4.02
N GLU A 251 6.54 -9.51 4.65
CA GLU A 251 7.73 -8.95 3.97
C GLU A 251 8.42 -10.00 3.09
N TYR A 252 8.65 -11.21 3.61
CA TYR A 252 9.26 -12.30 2.85
C TYR A 252 8.44 -12.66 1.60
N VAL A 253 7.12 -12.78 1.72
CA VAL A 253 6.24 -13.05 0.57
C VAL A 253 6.25 -11.88 -0.42
N LYS A 254 6.27 -10.64 0.06
CA LYS A 254 6.37 -9.45 -0.80
C LYS A 254 7.66 -9.45 -1.61
N GLU A 255 8.79 -9.79 -0.99
CA GLU A 255 10.07 -9.89 -1.70
C GLU A 255 10.08 -11.00 -2.76
N MET A 256 9.39 -12.12 -2.51
CA MET A 256 9.23 -13.19 -3.50
C MET A 256 8.40 -12.71 -4.71
N ASP A 257 7.30 -12.01 -4.45
CA ASP A 257 6.41 -11.44 -5.48
C ASP A 257 7.14 -10.44 -6.36
N GLU A 258 7.98 -9.56 -5.79
CA GLU A 258 8.79 -8.59 -6.55
C GLU A 258 9.83 -9.23 -7.47
N LYS A 259 10.23 -10.48 -7.19
CA LYS A 259 11.23 -11.25 -7.97
C LYS A 259 10.59 -12.23 -8.95
N SER A 260 9.26 -12.29 -9.01
CA SER A 260 8.52 -13.27 -9.80
C SER A 260 7.70 -12.63 -10.92
N GLY A 261 7.47 -13.39 -11.99
CA GLY A 261 6.41 -13.08 -12.97
C GLY A 261 5.03 -13.58 -12.55
N ALA A 262 4.98 -14.41 -11.51
CA ALA A 262 3.76 -14.82 -10.83
C ALA A 262 3.34 -13.75 -9.79
N SER A 263 2.11 -13.83 -9.29
CA SER A 263 1.67 -13.01 -8.15
C SER A 263 1.57 -13.84 -6.89
N LEU A 264 2.15 -13.34 -5.81
CA LEU A 264 2.17 -13.96 -4.48
C LEU A 264 1.80 -12.89 -3.44
N LYS A 265 0.62 -12.97 -2.85
CA LYS A 265 0.16 -11.97 -1.87
C LYS A 265 -0.20 -12.65 -0.56
N LEU A 266 0.32 -12.16 0.56
CA LEU A 266 -0.07 -12.58 1.89
C LEU A 266 -0.41 -11.37 2.75
N THR A 267 -1.50 -11.47 3.51
CA THR A 267 -1.91 -10.53 4.53
C THR A 267 -2.40 -11.30 5.75
N ILE A 268 -1.82 -11.04 6.92
CA ILE A 268 -2.25 -11.68 8.16
C ILE A 268 -3.36 -10.84 8.80
N LEU A 269 -4.53 -11.43 8.98
CA LEU A 269 -5.71 -10.76 9.55
C LEU A 269 -5.84 -11.06 11.04
N ASN A 270 -5.78 -12.34 11.39
CA ASN A 270 -5.84 -12.83 12.76
C ASN A 270 -4.84 -13.99 12.94
N PRO A 271 -3.65 -13.77 13.52
CA PRO A 271 -2.67 -14.83 13.74
C PRO A 271 -3.18 -16.01 14.61
N GLN A 272 -4.24 -15.79 15.40
CA GLN A 272 -4.89 -16.83 16.22
C GLN A 272 -6.11 -17.44 15.52
N GLY A 273 -6.45 -16.97 14.33
CA GLY A 273 -7.53 -17.52 13.51
C GLY A 273 -7.30 -18.99 13.21
N ARG A 274 -8.40 -19.74 13.13
CA ARG A 274 -8.36 -21.17 12.83
C ARG A 274 -8.70 -21.49 11.38
N VAL A 275 -9.19 -20.53 10.60
CA VAL A 275 -9.48 -20.71 9.16
C VAL A 275 -8.37 -20.08 8.35
N TRP A 276 -7.60 -20.90 7.64
CA TRP A 276 -6.46 -20.49 6.81
C TRP A 276 -6.76 -20.79 5.35
N THR A 277 -6.37 -19.88 4.46
CA THR A 277 -6.63 -20.00 3.02
C THR A 277 -5.34 -20.01 2.22
N LEU A 278 -5.18 -21.02 1.36
CA LEU A 278 -4.16 -21.13 0.33
C LEU A 278 -4.88 -21.22 -1.03
N VAL A 279 -5.32 -20.07 -1.55
CA VAL A 279 -6.21 -20.01 -2.71
C VAL A 279 -5.46 -19.48 -3.92
N ALA A 280 -5.59 -20.15 -5.06
CA ALA A 280 -4.98 -19.66 -6.29
C ALA A 280 -5.93 -18.81 -7.15
N GLY A 281 -5.45 -17.62 -7.51
CA GLY A 281 -6.16 -16.60 -8.29
C GLY A 281 -6.80 -15.52 -7.44
N GLY A 282 -6.46 -14.25 -7.70
CA GLY A 282 -6.99 -13.10 -6.95
C GLY A 282 -8.52 -12.98 -6.94
N GLY A 283 -9.23 -13.32 -8.02
CA GLY A 283 -10.70 -13.34 -8.01
C GLY A 283 -11.26 -14.47 -7.13
N ALA A 284 -10.60 -15.62 -7.12
CA ALA A 284 -11.04 -16.76 -6.31
C ALA A 284 -10.76 -16.51 -4.82
N SER A 285 -9.60 -15.95 -4.45
CA SER A 285 -9.29 -15.67 -3.05
C SER A 285 -10.34 -14.76 -2.40
N VAL A 286 -10.79 -13.71 -3.10
CA VAL A 286 -11.89 -12.85 -2.64
C VAL A 286 -13.18 -13.65 -2.42
N VAL A 287 -13.59 -14.48 -3.38
CA VAL A 287 -14.83 -15.28 -3.27
C VAL A 287 -14.77 -16.31 -2.13
N TYR A 288 -13.60 -16.90 -1.87
CA TYR A 288 -13.41 -17.77 -0.69
C TYR A 288 -13.52 -16.99 0.61
N THR A 289 -12.90 -15.80 0.69
CA THR A 289 -13.02 -14.90 1.85
C THR A 289 -14.47 -14.50 2.10
N ASP A 290 -15.20 -14.07 1.06
CA ASP A 290 -16.62 -13.71 1.16
C ASP A 290 -17.43 -14.88 1.71
N THR A 291 -17.22 -16.10 1.19
CA THR A 291 -17.95 -17.29 1.68
C THR A 291 -17.65 -17.58 3.15
N ILE A 292 -16.39 -17.43 3.59
CA ILE A 292 -16.01 -17.65 5.00
C ILE A 292 -16.69 -16.62 5.90
N VAL A 293 -16.73 -15.36 5.48
CA VAL A 293 -17.37 -14.26 6.22
C VAL A 293 -18.89 -14.43 6.26
N ASP A 294 -19.51 -14.77 5.13
CA ASP A 294 -20.95 -15.01 5.01
C ASP A 294 -21.43 -16.16 5.91
N LEU A 295 -20.60 -17.18 6.11
CA LEU A 295 -20.85 -18.28 7.04
C LEU A 295 -20.59 -17.91 8.52
N GLY A 296 -20.22 -16.66 8.81
CA GLY A 296 -20.02 -16.16 10.17
C GLY A 296 -18.61 -16.35 10.74
N TYR A 297 -17.64 -16.80 9.94
CA TYR A 297 -16.28 -17.11 10.40
C TYR A 297 -15.27 -15.98 10.14
N GLY A 298 -15.73 -14.75 9.87
CA GLY A 298 -14.85 -13.60 9.60
C GLY A 298 -13.87 -13.29 10.73
N ALA A 299 -14.27 -13.46 12.00
CA ALA A 299 -13.38 -13.27 13.15
C ALA A 299 -12.32 -14.40 13.30
N GLU A 300 -12.57 -15.56 12.68
CA GLU A 300 -11.69 -16.73 12.73
C GLU A 300 -10.80 -16.87 11.49
N LEU A 301 -10.99 -16.01 10.48
CA LEU A 301 -10.18 -15.96 9.27
C LEU A 301 -8.78 -15.43 9.59
N ALA A 302 -7.77 -16.27 9.38
CA ALA A 302 -6.42 -15.97 9.80
C ALA A 302 -5.64 -15.11 8.81
N ASN A 303 -5.84 -15.34 7.52
CA ASN A 303 -5.12 -14.67 6.45
C ASN A 303 -6.03 -14.33 5.27
N TYR A 304 -5.63 -13.32 4.51
CA TYR A 304 -6.06 -13.10 3.13
C TYR A 304 -4.82 -13.19 2.24
N GLY A 305 -4.94 -13.88 1.11
CA GLY A 305 -3.81 -14.01 0.21
C GLY A 305 -4.14 -14.85 -1.01
N GLU A 306 -3.23 -14.82 -1.97
CA GLU A 306 -3.37 -15.59 -3.20
C GLU A 306 -2.02 -15.92 -3.82
N TYR A 307 -2.03 -16.97 -4.64
CA TYR A 307 -0.96 -17.24 -5.60
C TYR A 307 -1.54 -17.37 -7.01
N SER A 308 -1.00 -16.67 -8.00
CA SER A 308 -1.49 -16.72 -9.37
C SER A 308 -0.39 -16.40 -10.39
N GLY A 309 -0.70 -16.41 -11.69
CA GLY A 309 0.34 -16.15 -12.70
C GLY A 309 1.28 -17.31 -13.00
N ASN A 310 0.88 -18.55 -12.66
CA ASN A 310 1.66 -19.78 -12.87
C ASN A 310 3.03 -19.78 -12.16
N PRO A 311 3.05 -19.68 -10.81
CA PRO A 311 4.28 -19.80 -10.05
C PRO A 311 4.90 -21.20 -10.22
N SER A 312 6.21 -21.25 -10.05
CA SER A 312 7.02 -22.45 -10.02
C SER A 312 6.73 -23.32 -8.79
N THR A 313 7.23 -24.55 -8.83
CA THR A 313 7.20 -25.48 -7.69
C THR A 313 7.86 -24.88 -6.45
N ASP A 314 9.03 -24.25 -6.61
CA ASP A 314 9.82 -23.69 -5.50
C ASP A 314 9.13 -22.45 -4.89
N GLU A 315 8.57 -21.57 -5.72
CA GLU A 315 7.79 -20.42 -5.24
C GLU A 315 6.55 -20.88 -4.47
N THR A 316 5.85 -21.89 -4.98
CA THR A 316 4.67 -22.44 -4.31
C THR A 316 5.06 -23.13 -3.00
N TYR A 317 6.21 -23.82 -2.96
CA TYR A 317 6.75 -24.43 -1.75
C TYR A 317 7.09 -23.38 -0.68
N GLU A 318 7.86 -22.34 -0.98
CA GLU A 318 8.24 -21.31 -0.01
C GLU A 318 7.02 -20.48 0.46
N TYR A 319 6.08 -20.18 -0.43
CA TYR A 319 4.82 -19.53 -0.06
C TYR A 319 4.00 -20.42 0.90
N THR A 320 3.85 -21.71 0.58
CA THR A 320 3.10 -22.66 1.42
C THR A 320 3.78 -22.84 2.76
N LYS A 321 5.10 -23.04 2.79
CA LYS A 321 5.91 -23.18 4.00
C LYS A 321 5.73 -22.00 4.96
N THR A 322 5.74 -20.77 4.43
CA THR A 322 5.46 -19.56 5.21
C THR A 322 4.10 -19.62 5.90
N LEU A 323 3.05 -20.01 5.17
CA LEU A 323 1.70 -20.16 5.70
C LEU A 323 1.60 -21.30 6.73
N LEU A 324 2.22 -22.44 6.46
CA LEU A 324 2.23 -23.58 7.39
C LEU A 324 2.97 -23.26 8.68
N ASP A 325 4.06 -22.49 8.63
CA ASP A 325 4.73 -22.01 9.83
C ASP A 325 3.79 -21.16 10.68
N LEU A 326 3.19 -20.13 10.09
CA LEU A 326 2.26 -19.23 10.77
C LEU A 326 1.10 -19.99 11.43
N MET A 327 0.45 -20.89 10.69
CA MET A 327 -0.73 -21.59 11.21
C MET A 327 -0.42 -22.60 12.32
N THR A 328 0.82 -23.10 12.37
CA THR A 328 1.23 -24.15 13.32
C THR A 328 2.00 -23.65 14.55
N ARG A 329 2.15 -22.33 14.74
CA ARG A 329 2.85 -21.76 15.92
C ARG A 329 2.20 -22.10 17.26
N GLN A 330 0.88 -22.25 17.26
CA GLN A 330 0.08 -22.47 18.46
C GLN A 330 -1.22 -23.19 18.10
N LYS A 331 -1.78 -23.97 19.02
CA LYS A 331 -3.11 -24.57 18.89
C LYS A 331 -4.19 -23.49 18.92
N ASP A 332 -5.40 -23.81 18.46
CA ASP A 332 -6.57 -22.98 18.74
C ASP A 332 -6.74 -22.86 20.27
N PRO A 333 -6.94 -21.64 20.83
CA PRO A 333 -7.06 -21.45 22.28
C PRO A 333 -8.20 -22.22 22.94
N GLN A 334 -9.23 -22.61 22.17
CA GLN A 334 -10.38 -23.38 22.65
C GLN A 334 -10.23 -24.88 22.36
N GLY A 335 -9.09 -25.32 21.82
CA GLY A 335 -8.81 -26.72 21.50
C GLY A 335 -9.57 -27.24 20.28
N ARG A 336 -10.12 -26.35 19.44
CA ARG A 336 -10.83 -26.72 18.21
C ARG A 336 -9.86 -26.99 17.05
N PRO A 337 -10.26 -27.75 16.02
CA PRO A 337 -9.43 -27.97 14.84
C PRO A 337 -9.16 -26.67 14.09
N LYS A 338 -8.03 -26.62 13.39
CA LYS A 338 -7.72 -25.59 12.39
C LYS A 338 -7.98 -26.12 10.99
N TYR A 339 -8.36 -25.24 10.07
CA TYR A 339 -8.72 -25.57 8.71
C TYR A 339 -7.77 -24.91 7.72
N LEU A 340 -7.20 -25.69 6.80
CA LEU A 340 -6.46 -25.18 5.64
C LEU A 340 -7.28 -25.43 4.37
N LEU A 341 -7.73 -24.34 3.75
CA LEU A 341 -8.52 -24.36 2.53
C LEU A 341 -7.61 -24.13 1.32
N ILE A 342 -7.25 -25.21 0.63
CA ILE A 342 -6.41 -25.19 -0.58
C ILE A 342 -7.32 -25.12 -1.80
N GLY A 343 -7.54 -23.91 -2.30
CA GLY A 343 -8.69 -23.63 -3.16
C GLY A 343 -8.39 -22.96 -4.50
N GLY A 344 -9.46 -22.75 -5.25
CA GLY A 344 -9.57 -21.68 -6.23
C GLY A 344 -10.30 -22.07 -7.51
N GLY A 345 -10.27 -21.13 -8.46
CA GLY A 345 -10.92 -21.28 -9.76
C GLY A 345 -10.31 -22.37 -10.63
N ILE A 346 -10.94 -22.64 -11.77
CA ILE A 346 -10.35 -23.49 -12.81
C ILE A 346 -9.27 -22.66 -13.49
N ALA A 347 -8.00 -23.04 -13.35
CA ALA A 347 -6.90 -22.28 -13.93
C ALA A 347 -6.91 -22.33 -15.46
N ASN A 348 -6.57 -21.23 -16.12
CA ASN A 348 -6.43 -21.19 -17.57
C ASN A 348 -5.08 -21.76 -18.04
N PHE A 349 -3.98 -21.39 -17.37
CA PHE A 349 -2.61 -21.74 -17.80
C PHE A 349 -1.70 -22.21 -16.65
N THR A 350 -2.10 -22.03 -15.38
CA THR A 350 -1.31 -22.51 -14.25
C THR A 350 -1.25 -24.03 -14.24
N ASP A 351 -0.04 -24.58 -14.17
CA ASP A 351 0.19 -26.02 -14.06
C ASP A 351 -0.11 -26.49 -12.63
N VAL A 352 -1.27 -27.13 -12.45
CA VAL A 352 -1.75 -27.57 -11.15
C VAL A 352 -0.86 -28.65 -10.55
N ALA A 353 -0.27 -29.53 -11.38
CA ALA A 353 0.62 -30.57 -10.88
C ALA A 353 1.91 -29.99 -10.29
N LYS A 354 2.51 -28.98 -10.95
CA LYS A 354 3.73 -28.32 -10.45
C LYS A 354 3.48 -27.54 -9.16
N THR A 355 2.41 -26.76 -9.13
CA THR A 355 2.07 -26.00 -7.92
C THR A 355 1.72 -26.94 -6.76
N PHE A 356 0.93 -27.99 -7.00
CA PHE A 356 0.62 -28.98 -5.96
C PHE A 356 1.85 -29.75 -5.49
N GLN A 357 2.83 -30.01 -6.36
CA GLN A 357 4.10 -30.59 -5.93
C GLN A 357 4.79 -29.73 -4.86
N GLY A 358 4.82 -28.40 -5.03
CA GLY A 358 5.39 -27.48 -4.04
C GLY A 358 4.60 -27.48 -2.72
N ILE A 359 3.27 -27.47 -2.81
CA ILE A 359 2.39 -27.60 -1.63
C ILE A 359 2.67 -28.90 -0.87
N ILE A 360 2.76 -30.02 -1.59
CA ILE A 360 2.99 -31.36 -1.02
C ILE A 360 4.35 -31.44 -0.33
N MET A 361 5.40 -30.84 -0.91
CA MET A 361 6.71 -30.75 -0.27
C MET A 361 6.60 -30.04 1.09
N ALA A 362 5.96 -28.87 1.14
CA ALA A 362 5.79 -28.12 2.38
C ALA A 362 4.94 -28.88 3.42
N LEU A 363 3.85 -29.52 2.99
CA LEU A 363 3.01 -30.34 3.87
C LEU A 363 3.79 -31.49 4.50
N ARG A 364 4.68 -32.15 3.75
CA ARG A 364 5.55 -33.21 4.27
C ARG A 364 6.53 -32.68 5.33
N ASP A 365 7.15 -31.53 5.07
CA ASP A 365 8.11 -30.93 6.00
C ASP A 365 7.47 -30.46 7.30
N TYR A 366 6.19 -30.05 7.24
CA TYR A 366 5.42 -29.58 8.40
C TYR A 366 4.53 -30.67 9.04
N ARG A 367 4.64 -31.93 8.61
CA ARG A 367 3.78 -33.04 9.05
C ARG A 367 3.54 -33.08 10.56
N GLU A 368 4.61 -33.13 11.36
CA GLU A 368 4.48 -33.26 12.82
C GLU A 368 3.78 -32.04 13.43
N LYS A 369 4.10 -30.83 12.95
CA LYS A 369 3.46 -29.59 13.41
C LYS A 369 1.97 -29.56 13.06
N LEU A 370 1.59 -30.01 11.86
CA LEU A 370 0.19 -30.08 11.41
C LEU A 370 -0.62 -31.06 12.27
N ILE A 371 -0.09 -32.26 12.53
CA ILE A 371 -0.72 -33.24 13.42
C ILE A 371 -0.86 -32.65 14.83
N ASN A 372 0.21 -32.08 15.36
CA ASN A 372 0.23 -31.52 16.71
C ASN A 372 -0.71 -30.32 16.89
N THR A 373 -1.16 -29.67 15.82
CA THR A 373 -2.05 -28.51 15.86
C THR A 373 -3.47 -28.81 15.37
N ASP A 374 -3.82 -30.09 15.19
CA ASP A 374 -5.15 -30.57 14.75
C ASP A 374 -5.63 -29.85 13.47
N VAL A 375 -4.75 -29.79 12.47
CA VAL A 375 -5.09 -29.22 11.16
C VAL A 375 -5.90 -30.22 10.34
N ARG A 376 -6.90 -29.71 9.62
CA ARG A 376 -7.68 -30.43 8.60
C ARG A 376 -7.59 -29.68 7.28
N ILE A 377 -7.37 -30.40 6.19
CA ILE A 377 -7.09 -29.80 4.88
C ILE A 377 -8.25 -30.13 3.94
N PHE A 378 -8.76 -29.11 3.27
CA PHE A 378 -9.78 -29.27 2.24
C PHE A 378 -9.27 -28.68 0.92
N VAL A 379 -9.34 -29.47 -0.13
CA VAL A 379 -8.72 -29.17 -1.42
C VAL A 379 -9.78 -29.14 -2.51
N ARG A 380 -9.82 -28.04 -3.28
CA ARG A 380 -10.62 -27.95 -4.50
C ARG A 380 -9.85 -27.20 -5.57
N ARG A 381 -9.52 -27.89 -6.68
CA ARG A 381 -8.80 -27.24 -7.79
C ARG A 381 -9.15 -27.84 -9.17
N GLY A 382 -9.06 -26.99 -10.19
CA GLY A 382 -9.10 -27.39 -11.60
C GLY A 382 -8.08 -26.59 -12.43
N GLY A 383 -7.83 -27.03 -13.67
CA GLY A 383 -6.92 -26.37 -14.62
C GLY A 383 -5.95 -27.36 -15.28
N PRO A 384 -4.93 -26.89 -16.01
CA PRO A 384 -3.92 -27.76 -16.62
C PRO A 384 -3.30 -28.75 -15.62
N ASN A 385 -3.25 -30.03 -15.98
CA ASN A 385 -2.70 -31.14 -15.19
C ASN A 385 -3.32 -31.32 -13.79
N TYR A 386 -4.55 -30.83 -13.56
CA TYR A 386 -5.19 -30.92 -12.24
C TYR A 386 -5.40 -32.34 -11.76
N GLU A 387 -5.79 -33.28 -12.63
CA GLU A 387 -6.01 -34.69 -12.25
C GLU A 387 -4.77 -35.28 -11.59
N ARG A 388 -3.58 -35.01 -12.15
CA ARG A 388 -2.31 -35.44 -11.56
C ARG A 388 -2.03 -34.75 -10.23
N GLY A 389 -2.27 -33.45 -10.13
CA GLY A 389 -2.12 -32.70 -8.88
C GLY A 389 -3.02 -33.24 -7.77
N LEU A 390 -4.31 -33.43 -8.05
CA LEU A 390 -5.29 -33.98 -7.11
C LEU A 390 -4.91 -35.41 -6.68
N GLN A 391 -4.53 -36.27 -7.63
CA GLN A 391 -4.06 -37.62 -7.32
C GLN A 391 -2.86 -37.61 -6.36
N MET A 392 -1.87 -36.73 -6.59
CA MET A 392 -0.71 -36.61 -5.70
C MET A 392 -1.10 -36.14 -4.29
N MET A 393 -2.12 -35.30 -4.18
CA MET A 393 -2.66 -34.83 -2.89
C MET A 393 -3.46 -35.92 -2.16
N GLU A 394 -4.24 -36.72 -2.88
CA GLU A 394 -4.95 -37.90 -2.33
C GLU A 394 -3.96 -38.96 -1.84
N GLU A 395 -2.89 -39.22 -2.61
CA GLU A 395 -1.80 -40.11 -2.21
C GLU A 395 -1.11 -39.60 -0.94
N LEU A 396 -0.86 -38.29 -0.84
CA LEU A 396 -0.31 -37.68 0.37
C LEU A 396 -1.21 -37.90 1.60
N GLY A 397 -2.54 -37.75 1.45
CA GLY A 397 -3.49 -37.91 2.55
C GLY A 397 -3.46 -39.29 3.23
N LYS A 398 -3.01 -40.34 2.51
CA LYS A 398 -2.88 -41.72 3.06
C LYS A 398 -1.71 -41.86 4.03
N ASP A 399 -0.64 -41.08 3.83
CA ASP A 399 0.62 -41.23 4.56
C ASP A 399 0.89 -40.08 5.55
N LEU A 400 0.33 -38.89 5.28
CA LEU A 400 0.63 -37.68 6.03
C LEU A 400 0.13 -37.77 7.48
N GLY A 401 -0.97 -38.48 7.74
CA GLY A 401 -1.59 -38.56 9.07
C GLY A 401 -2.38 -37.30 9.46
N VAL A 402 -2.59 -36.40 8.50
CA VAL A 402 -3.43 -35.20 8.61
C VAL A 402 -4.67 -35.46 7.74
N PRO A 403 -5.90 -35.18 8.22
CA PRO A 403 -7.10 -35.34 7.39
C PRO A 403 -7.06 -34.44 6.15
N ILE A 404 -7.19 -35.03 4.96
CA ILE A 404 -7.25 -34.31 3.68
C ILE A 404 -8.47 -34.79 2.89
N GLU A 405 -9.34 -33.85 2.51
CA GLU A 405 -10.44 -34.08 1.57
C GLU A 405 -10.14 -33.39 0.23
N VAL A 406 -10.17 -34.14 -0.87
CA VAL A 406 -9.74 -33.67 -2.20
C VAL A 406 -10.89 -33.71 -3.18
N HIS A 407 -11.09 -32.60 -3.90
CA HIS A 407 -12.18 -32.41 -4.85
C HIS A 407 -11.71 -31.72 -6.13
N GLY A 408 -12.34 -32.07 -7.26
CA GLY A 408 -12.05 -31.50 -8.57
C GLY A 408 -13.03 -30.42 -9.00
N PRO A 409 -13.02 -30.07 -10.31
CA PRO A 409 -13.86 -29.03 -10.88
C PRO A 409 -15.35 -29.40 -10.91
N GLU A 410 -15.70 -30.68 -10.77
CA GLU A 410 -17.08 -31.16 -10.62
C GLU A 410 -17.78 -30.64 -9.36
N MET A 411 -17.01 -30.28 -8.33
CA MET A 411 -17.52 -29.62 -7.13
C MET A 411 -17.54 -28.10 -7.31
N HIS A 412 -18.61 -27.45 -6.83
CA HIS A 412 -18.68 -25.98 -6.79
C HIS A 412 -17.49 -25.40 -6.00
N MET A 413 -16.91 -24.31 -6.51
CA MET A 413 -15.63 -23.76 -6.02
C MET A 413 -15.58 -23.60 -4.50
N THR A 414 -16.59 -22.97 -3.92
CA THR A 414 -16.64 -22.64 -2.49
C THR A 414 -17.26 -23.74 -1.61
N ARG A 415 -17.62 -24.90 -2.17
CA ARG A 415 -18.29 -25.96 -1.40
C ARG A 415 -17.42 -26.52 -0.28
N ILE A 416 -16.10 -26.53 -0.47
CA ILE A 416 -15.15 -26.97 0.56
C ILE A 416 -15.13 -26.07 1.81
N VAL A 417 -15.55 -24.80 1.69
CA VAL A 417 -15.70 -23.90 2.84
C VAL A 417 -16.84 -24.41 3.74
N ASN A 418 -17.97 -24.78 3.14
CA ASN A 418 -19.11 -25.34 3.86
C ASN A 418 -18.75 -26.69 4.50
N LEU A 419 -18.07 -27.58 3.77
CA LEU A 419 -17.62 -28.87 4.32
C LEU A 419 -16.72 -28.71 5.55
N ALA A 420 -15.80 -27.74 5.50
CA ALA A 420 -14.91 -27.46 6.61
C ALA A 420 -15.63 -26.85 7.83
N LEU A 421 -16.59 -25.93 7.61
CA LEU A 421 -17.11 -25.05 8.66
C LEU A 421 -18.52 -25.42 9.16
N GLU A 422 -19.44 -25.87 8.29
CA GLU A 422 -20.81 -26.23 8.69
C GLU A 422 -20.88 -27.55 9.49
N GLY A 423 -19.86 -28.41 9.38
CA GLY A 423 -19.77 -29.66 10.12
C GLY A 423 -19.76 -29.50 11.66
N GLU A 424 -19.51 -28.30 12.18
CA GLU A 424 -19.54 -28.00 13.62
C GLU A 424 -20.86 -27.39 14.10
N ALA A 425 -21.65 -26.73 13.24
CA ALA A 425 -22.89 -26.07 13.65
C ALA A 425 -23.95 -27.05 14.18
N ALA A 426 -23.90 -28.31 13.75
CA ALA A 426 -24.79 -29.38 14.22
C ALA A 426 -24.40 -29.98 15.59
N GLY A 427 -23.23 -29.65 16.14
CA GLY A 427 -22.72 -30.23 17.40
C GLY A 427 -22.82 -29.31 18.63
N GLY A 428 -23.21 -28.04 18.46
CA GLY A 428 -23.26 -27.03 19.52
C GLY A 428 -24.64 -26.74 20.11
N ALA A 429 -25.68 -27.43 19.62
CA ALA A 429 -27.04 -27.35 20.13
C ALA A 429 -27.53 -28.73 20.59
N SER A 430 -26.98 -29.21 21.71
CA SER A 430 -27.54 -30.32 22.49
C SER A 430 -27.53 -30.01 23.96
#